data_AF-A0A914GAC8-F1
#
_entry.id   AF-A0A914GAC8-F1
#
_cell.length_a   1.000
_cell.length_b   1.000
_cell.length_c   1.000
_cell.angle_alpha   90.00
_cell.angle_beta   90.00
_cell.angle_gamma   90.00
#
_symmetry.space_group_name_H-M   'P 1'
#
loop_
_entity.id
_entity.type
_entity.pdbx_description
1 polymer ?
#
loop_
_entity_poly.entity_id
_entity_poly.type
_entity_poly.pdbx_seq_one_letter_code
_entity_poly.pdbx_strand_id
1 'polypeptide(L)'
;DWKKFGREFLCVFLAGVGAFWGGTIQFALLYHPAHDIFGIHSEYTTVTFLAFYALIVYIADRSNRRPESRAGNPYFFDELSLAVCIHYMFYMMLVLVADPANIVSVGLHQPIGPCNVTQKVQTPTGGVLYKSKYLCIDNYDEKYFDFHCLPANAKIRYEPGDEPLEWYAICGTPFENRAEYIFII
;
A
#
# COMPACT_ATOMS: atom_id res chain seq x y z
N ASP A 1 -32.62 -7.25 -14.17
CA ASP A 1 -33.86 -6.44 -14.13
C ASP A 1 -33.48 -4.98 -14.32
N TRP A 2 -33.64 -4.43 -15.53
CA TRP A 2 -33.14 -3.08 -15.89
C TRP A 2 -33.69 -1.96 -14.99
N LYS A 3 -34.83 -2.19 -14.31
CA LYS A 3 -35.40 -1.24 -13.34
C LYS A 3 -34.56 -1.08 -12.07
N LYS A 4 -33.75 -2.08 -11.72
CA LYS A 4 -32.88 -2.07 -10.52
C LYS A 4 -31.44 -1.64 -10.84
N PHE A 5 -31.08 -1.58 -12.13
CA PHE A 5 -29.73 -1.27 -12.59
C PHE A 5 -29.19 0.03 -11.98
N GLY A 6 -29.94 1.13 -12.02
CA GLY A 6 -29.48 2.40 -11.46
C GLY A 6 -29.17 2.33 -9.96
N ARG A 7 -29.98 1.60 -9.19
CA ARG A 7 -29.77 1.41 -7.75
C ARG A 7 -28.58 0.50 -7.47
N GLU A 8 -28.46 -0.60 -8.20
CA GLU A 8 -27.35 -1.57 -8.06
C GLU A 8 -26.03 -0.92 -8.46
N PHE A 9 -26.00 -0.19 -9.57
CA PHE A 9 -24.86 0.60 -10.01
C PHE A 9 -24.46 1.64 -8.98
N LEU A 10 -25.41 2.45 -8.48
CA LEU A 10 -25.12 3.45 -7.46
C LEU A 10 -24.57 2.81 -6.18
N CYS A 11 -25.12 1.67 -5.76
CA CYS A 11 -24.66 0.95 -4.58
C CYS A 11 -23.22 0.47 -4.75
N VAL A 12 -22.89 -0.16 -5.87
CA VAL A 12 -21.51 -0.64 -6.16
C VAL A 12 -20.55 0.53 -6.33
N PHE A 13 -20.96 1.59 -7.02
CA PHE A 13 -20.13 2.77 -7.24
C PHE A 13 -19.81 3.48 -5.91
N LEU A 14 -20.83 3.75 -5.09
CA LEU A 14 -20.64 4.39 -3.79
C LEU A 14 -19.83 3.50 -2.84
N ALA A 15 -20.04 2.18 -2.87
CA ALA A 15 -19.23 1.25 -2.10
C ALA A 15 -17.77 1.27 -2.57
N GLY A 16 -17.51 1.23 -3.88
CA GLY A 16 -16.16 1.23 -4.44
C GLY A 16 -15.39 2.53 -4.15
N VAL A 17 -15.99 3.68 -4.43
CA VAL A 17 -15.35 4.98 -4.18
C VAL A 17 -15.29 5.27 -2.68
N GLY A 18 -16.36 4.97 -1.95
CA GLY A 18 -16.47 5.24 -0.51
C GLY A 18 -15.59 4.33 0.35
N ALA A 19 -15.32 3.09 -0.07
CA ALA A 19 -14.51 2.15 0.71
C ALA A 19 -13.09 2.65 0.93
N PHE A 20 -12.45 3.21 -0.11
CA PHE A 20 -11.10 3.74 0.01
C PHE A 20 -11.03 4.91 1.01
N TRP A 21 -11.87 5.93 0.81
CA TRP A 21 -11.86 7.12 1.68
C TRP A 21 -12.33 6.80 3.10
N GLY A 22 -13.40 6.01 3.23
CA GLY A 22 -13.92 5.57 4.52
C GLY A 22 -12.92 4.73 5.30
N GLY A 23 -12.30 3.75 4.66
CA GLY A 23 -11.26 2.92 5.26
C GLY A 23 -10.04 3.74 5.68
N THR A 24 -9.57 4.65 4.81
CA THR A 24 -8.42 5.53 5.12
C THR A 24 -8.69 6.41 6.33
N ILE A 25 -9.84 7.07 6.40
CA ILE A 25 -10.18 7.95 7.52
C ILE A 25 -10.27 7.16 8.82
N GLN A 26 -10.96 6.01 8.81
CA GLN A 26 -11.12 5.19 10.00
C GLN A 26 -9.78 4.60 10.46
N PHE A 27 -8.95 4.15 9.53
CA PHE A 27 -7.62 3.65 9.84
C PHE A 27 -6.74 4.77 10.39
N ALA A 28 -6.75 5.97 9.80
CA ALA A 28 -6.00 7.12 10.30
C ALA A 28 -6.40 7.49 11.74
N LEU A 29 -7.69 7.42 12.08
CA LEU A 29 -8.18 7.67 13.44
C LEU A 29 -7.70 6.64 14.46
N LEU A 30 -7.44 5.40 14.04
CA LEU A 30 -6.83 4.37 14.88
C LEU A 30 -5.30 4.49 14.91
N TYR A 31 -4.70 4.71 13.75
CA TYR A 31 -3.26 4.70 13.51
C TYR A 31 -2.56 5.85 14.21
N HIS A 32 -2.99 7.10 14.00
CA HIS A 32 -2.26 8.25 14.53
C HIS A 32 -2.17 8.25 16.06
N PRO A 33 -3.25 7.98 16.82
CA PRO A 33 -3.12 7.84 18.27
C PRO A 33 -2.23 6.67 18.68
N ALA A 34 -2.42 5.48 18.09
CA ALA A 34 -1.67 4.28 18.49
C ALA A 34 -0.18 4.35 18.13
N HIS A 35 0.13 4.70 16.88
CA HIS A 35 1.49 4.73 16.35
C HIS A 35 2.22 6.01 16.76
N ASP A 36 1.63 7.19 16.54
CA ASP A 36 2.38 8.45 16.71
C ASP A 36 2.42 8.93 18.17
N ILE A 37 1.41 8.63 18.99
CA ILE A 37 1.38 9.02 20.41
C ILE A 37 1.93 7.91 21.31
N PHE A 38 1.50 6.65 21.10
CA PHE A 38 1.90 5.52 21.95
C PHE A 38 3.08 4.70 21.41
N GLY A 39 3.58 4.99 20.20
CA GLY A 39 4.73 4.29 19.63
C GLY A 39 4.47 2.83 19.26
N ILE A 40 3.20 2.44 19.08
CA ILE A 40 2.82 1.07 18.73
C ILE A 40 3.21 0.79 17.28
N HIS A 41 3.86 -0.34 17.02
CA HIS A 41 4.24 -0.75 15.67
C HIS A 41 3.01 -0.86 14.74
N SER A 42 3.18 -0.44 13.48
CA SER A 42 2.11 -0.35 12.47
C SER A 42 1.44 -1.70 12.16
N GLU A 43 2.14 -2.80 12.36
CA GLU A 43 1.59 -4.15 12.20
C GLU A 43 0.46 -4.43 13.20
N TYR A 44 0.58 -3.99 14.46
CA TYR A 44 -0.46 -4.22 15.45
C TYR A 44 -1.71 -3.40 15.16
N THR A 45 -1.55 -2.16 14.67
CA THR A 45 -2.69 -1.29 14.33
C THR A 45 -3.46 -1.83 13.13
N THR A 46 -2.78 -2.35 12.12
CA THR A 46 -3.41 -2.99 10.95
C THR A 46 -4.15 -4.28 11.31
N VAL A 47 -3.54 -5.19 12.08
CA VAL A 47 -4.20 -6.43 12.54
C VAL A 47 -5.43 -6.12 13.39
N THR A 48 -5.33 -5.14 14.28
CA THR A 48 -6.44 -4.70 15.13
C THR A 48 -7.60 -4.15 14.29
N PHE A 49 -7.31 -3.33 13.28
CA PHE A 49 -8.30 -2.79 12.38
C PHE A 49 -9.05 -3.89 11.62
N LEU A 50 -8.32 -4.86 11.06
CA LEU A 50 -8.90 -6.02 10.38
C LEU A 50 -9.77 -6.86 11.33
N ALA A 51 -9.33 -7.07 12.56
CA ALA A 51 -10.08 -7.80 13.58
C ALA A 51 -11.41 -7.10 13.93
N PHE A 52 -11.42 -5.77 14.05
CA PHE A 52 -12.65 -5.00 14.26
C PHE A 52 -13.64 -5.19 13.11
N TYR A 53 -13.17 -5.10 11.87
CA TYR A 53 -14.00 -5.32 10.69
C TYR A 53 -14.54 -6.75 10.61
N ALA A 54 -13.69 -7.75 10.88
CA ALA A 54 -14.11 -9.15 10.94
C ALA A 54 -15.19 -9.35 12.02
N LEU A 55 -15.05 -8.72 13.18
CA LEU A 55 -16.04 -8.77 14.25
C LEU A 55 -17.36 -8.09 13.85
N ILE A 56 -17.30 -6.91 13.21
CA ILE A 56 -18.49 -6.20 12.71
C ILE A 56 -19.25 -7.07 11.71
N VAL A 57 -18.55 -7.65 10.74
CA VAL A 57 -19.13 -8.56 9.74
C VAL A 57 -19.73 -9.79 10.42
N TYR A 58 -19.01 -10.40 11.36
CA TYR A 58 -19.50 -11.55 12.12
C TYR A 58 -20.77 -11.24 12.91
N ILE A 59 -20.80 -10.12 13.66
CA ILE A 59 -21.97 -9.70 14.43
C ILE A 59 -23.14 -9.38 13.49
N ALA A 60 -22.89 -8.69 12.38
CA ALA A 60 -23.92 -8.33 11.40
C ALA A 60 -24.55 -9.58 10.76
N ASP A 61 -23.74 -10.57 10.39
CA ASP A 61 -24.22 -11.85 9.85
C ASP A 61 -25.06 -12.62 10.88
N ARG A 62 -24.59 -12.70 12.13
CA ARG A 62 -25.30 -13.40 13.21
C ARG A 62 -26.60 -12.70 13.63
N SER A 63 -26.63 -11.38 13.58
CA SER A 63 -27.79 -10.55 13.92
C SER A 63 -28.83 -10.48 12.80
N ASN A 64 -28.51 -10.96 11.60
CA ASN A 64 -29.42 -10.88 10.46
C ASN A 64 -30.63 -11.81 10.63
N ARG A 65 -31.80 -11.21 10.86
CA ARG A 65 -33.07 -11.91 11.08
C ARG A 65 -33.81 -12.27 9.80
N ARG A 66 -33.39 -11.75 8.64
CA ARG A 66 -34.05 -12.03 7.36
C ARG A 66 -33.40 -13.26 6.73
N PRO A 67 -34.16 -14.34 6.45
CA PRO A 67 -33.59 -15.54 5.83
C PRO A 67 -33.24 -15.34 4.34
N GLU A 68 -33.87 -14.36 3.68
CA GLU A 68 -33.68 -14.07 2.25
C GLU A 68 -32.25 -13.64 1.90
N SER A 69 -31.54 -12.98 2.81
CA SER A 69 -30.12 -12.63 2.63
C SER A 69 -29.19 -13.84 2.66
N ARG A 70 -29.64 -14.95 3.27
CA ARG A 70 -28.94 -16.26 3.27
C ARG A 70 -29.40 -17.17 2.14
N ALA A 71 -30.49 -16.82 1.45
CA ALA A 71 -31.00 -17.51 0.28
C ALA A 71 -30.25 -17.12 -1.02
N GLY A 72 -28.98 -16.69 -0.88
CA GLY A 72 -28.11 -16.32 -1.99
C GLY A 72 -27.80 -17.50 -2.92
N ASN A 73 -26.89 -17.26 -3.86
CA ASN A 73 -26.48 -18.27 -4.83
C ASN A 73 -26.13 -19.61 -4.13
N PRO A 74 -26.78 -20.74 -4.50
CA PRO A 74 -26.47 -22.04 -3.90
C PRO A 74 -25.07 -22.53 -4.26
N TYR A 75 -24.44 -21.94 -5.29
CA TYR A 75 -23.08 -22.26 -5.65
C TYR A 75 -22.09 -21.55 -4.72
N PHE A 76 -21.13 -22.32 -4.22
CA PHE A 76 -20.01 -21.84 -3.42
C PHE A 76 -19.14 -20.79 -4.16
N PHE A 77 -19.28 -20.70 -5.48
CA PHE A 77 -18.44 -19.87 -6.34
C PHE A 77 -19.31 -18.98 -7.22
N ASP A 78 -19.22 -17.67 -6.98
CA ASP A 78 -19.89 -16.64 -7.77
C ASP A 78 -18.87 -15.81 -8.59
N GLU A 79 -19.38 -14.92 -9.44
CA GLU A 79 -18.57 -14.06 -10.31
C GLU A 79 -17.63 -13.16 -9.50
N LEU A 80 -18.07 -12.71 -8.31
CA LEU A 80 -17.27 -11.89 -7.41
C LEU A 80 -16.10 -12.68 -6.82
N SER A 81 -16.37 -13.91 -6.36
CA SER A 81 -15.35 -14.85 -5.85
C SER A 81 -14.35 -15.18 -6.95
N LEU A 82 -14.81 -15.39 -8.19
CA LEU A 82 -13.91 -15.59 -9.33
C LEU A 82 -13.02 -14.37 -9.58
N ALA A 83 -13.59 -13.16 -9.59
CA ALA A 83 -12.82 -11.94 -9.80
C ALA A 83 -11.76 -11.75 -8.71
N VAL A 84 -12.12 -11.99 -7.45
CA VAL A 84 -11.21 -11.97 -6.30
C VAL A 84 -10.12 -13.03 -6.44
N CYS A 85 -10.46 -14.27 -6.79
CA CYS A 85 -9.50 -15.34 -7.02
C CYS A 85 -8.50 -14.98 -8.13
N ILE A 86 -8.98 -14.49 -9.29
CA ILE A 86 -8.11 -14.09 -10.41
C ILE A 86 -7.17 -12.96 -9.98
N HIS A 87 -7.68 -11.98 -9.24
CA HIS A 87 -6.89 -10.84 -8.77
C HIS A 87 -5.74 -11.28 -7.85
N TYR A 88 -6.02 -12.12 -6.86
CA TYR A 88 -4.99 -12.63 -5.95
C TYR A 88 -4.05 -13.63 -6.62
N MET A 89 -4.55 -14.49 -7.51
CA MET A 89 -3.70 -15.37 -8.32
C MET A 89 -2.73 -14.58 -9.22
N PHE A 90 -3.18 -13.46 -9.78
CA PHE A 90 -2.33 -12.57 -10.55
C PHE A 90 -1.18 -12.01 -9.69
N TYR A 91 -1.46 -11.52 -8.48
CA TYR A 91 -0.39 -11.06 -7.59
C TYR A 91 0.56 -12.18 -7.15
N MET A 92 0.04 -13.37 -6.83
CA MET A 92 0.88 -14.53 -6.54
C MET A 92 1.81 -14.88 -7.70
N MET A 93 1.27 -14.87 -8.92
CA MET A 93 2.06 -15.14 -10.11
C MET A 93 3.15 -14.09 -10.32
N LEU A 94 2.84 -12.80 -10.12
CA LEU A 94 3.82 -11.73 -10.20
C LEU A 94 4.97 -11.95 -9.22
N VAL A 95 4.70 -12.33 -7.98
CA VAL A 95 5.75 -12.54 -6.95
C VAL A 95 6.63 -13.75 -7.28
N LEU A 96 6.05 -14.80 -7.87
CA LEU A 96 6.80 -15.99 -8.26
C LEU A 96 7.69 -15.77 -9.49
N VAL A 97 7.20 -14.99 -10.47
CA VAL A 97 7.88 -14.78 -11.77
C VAL A 97 8.80 -13.57 -11.76
N ALA A 98 8.44 -12.49 -11.07
CA ALA A 98 9.27 -11.30 -10.99
C ALA A 98 10.44 -11.51 -10.02
N ASP A 99 11.64 -11.18 -10.48
CA ASP A 99 12.84 -11.12 -9.66
C ASP A 99 13.21 -9.65 -9.46
N PRO A 100 13.16 -9.12 -8.22
CA PRO A 100 13.47 -7.73 -7.95
C PRO A 100 14.88 -7.34 -8.40
N ALA A 101 15.85 -8.27 -8.38
CA ALA A 101 17.22 -8.00 -8.77
C ALA A 101 17.40 -7.65 -10.26
N ASN A 102 16.42 -8.03 -11.10
CA ASN A 102 16.46 -7.75 -12.55
C ASN A 102 15.66 -6.49 -12.93
N ILE A 103 15.10 -5.77 -11.95
CA ILE A 103 14.25 -4.59 -12.20
C ILE A 103 15.10 -3.32 -12.14
N VAL A 104 15.06 -2.54 -13.22
CA VAL A 104 15.66 -1.21 -13.31
C VAL A 104 14.57 -0.20 -13.61
N SER A 105 14.45 0.83 -12.78
CA SER A 105 13.46 1.90 -12.95
C SER A 105 14.16 3.21 -13.27
N VAL A 106 14.05 3.64 -14.52
CA VAL A 106 14.58 4.93 -15.01
C VAL A 106 13.42 5.91 -15.11
N GLY A 107 13.48 7.01 -14.38
CA GLY A 107 12.41 7.99 -14.42
C GLY A 107 12.53 9.10 -13.39
N LEU A 108 11.40 9.78 -13.20
CA LEU A 108 11.23 10.81 -12.19
C LEU A 108 11.09 10.16 -10.81
N HIS A 109 12.07 10.41 -9.95
CA HIS A 109 12.10 9.90 -8.58
C HIS A 109 12.19 11.06 -7.58
N GLN A 110 12.21 10.74 -6.29
CA GLN A 110 12.44 11.76 -5.26
C GLN A 110 13.80 12.43 -5.52
N PRO A 111 13.88 13.77 -5.61
CA PRO A 111 15.11 14.46 -5.97
C PRO A 111 16.24 14.15 -5.01
N ILE A 112 17.44 13.96 -5.55
CA ILE A 112 18.67 13.80 -4.78
C ILE A 112 19.26 15.18 -4.53
N GLY A 113 19.59 15.46 -3.28
CA GLY A 113 19.95 16.81 -2.84
C GLY A 113 20.40 16.86 -1.37
N PRO A 114 20.41 18.04 -0.74
CA PRO A 114 20.96 18.22 0.60
C PRO A 114 20.16 17.49 1.68
N CYS A 115 20.83 16.64 2.45
CA CYS A 115 20.21 15.78 3.45
C CYS A 115 19.55 16.47 4.65
N ASN A 116 19.98 17.69 4.96
CA ASN A 116 19.50 18.41 6.14
C ASN A 116 18.19 19.16 5.92
N VAL A 117 17.58 19.02 4.73
CA VAL A 117 16.34 19.74 4.38
C VAL A 117 15.14 18.82 4.56
N THR A 118 14.26 19.19 5.47
CA THR A 118 12.98 18.52 5.70
C THR A 118 11.82 19.32 5.12
N GLN A 119 10.77 18.60 4.72
CA GLN A 119 9.50 19.12 4.25
C GLN A 119 8.41 18.77 5.25
N LYS A 120 7.53 19.73 5.50
CA LYS A 120 6.33 19.54 6.33
C LYS A 120 5.30 18.71 5.56
N VAL A 121 4.82 17.64 6.19
CA VAL A 121 3.73 16.80 5.71
C VAL A 121 2.55 16.98 6.66
N GLN A 122 1.44 17.46 6.13
CA GLN A 122 0.21 17.58 6.91
C GLN A 122 -0.51 16.24 6.91
N THR A 123 -0.71 15.68 8.09
CA THR A 123 -1.55 14.48 8.26
C THR A 123 -3.02 14.87 8.20
N PRO A 124 -3.92 13.97 7.74
CA PRO A 124 -5.37 14.22 7.73
C PRO A 124 -5.96 14.60 9.10
N THR A 125 -5.28 14.24 10.19
CA THR A 125 -5.63 14.58 11.58
C THR A 125 -5.21 15.99 12.01
N GLY A 126 -4.62 16.78 11.11
CA GLY A 126 -4.14 18.14 11.39
C GLY A 126 -2.74 18.22 12.01
N GLY A 127 -2.10 17.07 12.30
CA GLY A 127 -0.70 17.00 12.72
C GLY A 127 0.27 17.44 11.62
N VAL A 128 1.41 18.01 12.04
CA VAL A 128 2.52 18.37 11.14
C VAL A 128 3.67 17.41 11.41
N LEU A 129 3.90 16.49 10.48
CA LEU A 129 5.07 15.62 10.46
C LEU A 129 6.15 16.21 9.56
N TYR A 130 7.39 15.76 9.72
CA TYR A 130 8.52 16.18 8.90
C TYR A 130 9.08 14.95 8.19
N LYS A 131 9.22 15.05 6.86
CA LYS A 131 9.90 14.06 6.02
C LYS A 131 11.12 14.71 5.36
N SER A 132 12.19 13.96 5.12
CA SER A 132 13.32 14.45 4.30
C SER A 132 12.85 14.85 2.90
N LYS A 133 13.18 16.08 2.46
CA LYS A 133 12.76 16.61 1.16
C LYS A 133 13.49 15.92 0.01
N TYR A 134 14.77 15.64 0.22
CA TYR A 134 15.65 15.00 -0.76
C TYR A 134 16.01 13.58 -0.33
N LEU A 135 16.30 12.73 -1.31
CA LEU A 135 16.84 11.39 -1.05
C LEU A 135 18.32 11.50 -0.69
N CYS A 136 18.68 10.97 0.48
CA CYS A 136 20.04 10.92 0.99
C CYS A 136 20.73 9.63 0.60
N ILE A 137 21.65 9.69 -0.36
CA ILE A 137 22.40 8.50 -0.79
C ILE A 137 23.25 7.95 0.37
N ASP A 138 23.87 8.81 1.17
CA ASP A 138 24.74 8.41 2.28
C ASP A 138 23.98 7.83 3.49
N ASN A 139 22.68 8.10 3.59
CA ASN A 139 21.83 7.72 4.72
C ASN A 139 20.53 7.08 4.24
N TYR A 140 20.64 6.18 3.27
CA TYR A 140 19.53 5.36 2.80
C TYR A 140 19.58 3.99 3.50
N ASP A 141 18.57 3.69 4.30
CA ASP A 141 18.48 2.49 5.16
C ASP A 141 17.54 1.41 4.61
N GLU A 142 16.67 1.77 3.65
CA GLU A 142 15.55 0.92 3.24
C GLU A 142 15.94 -0.30 2.38
N LYS A 143 17.22 -0.49 1.98
CA LYS A 143 17.78 -1.69 1.30
C LYS A 143 17.03 -2.27 0.07
N TYR A 144 15.88 -1.74 -0.36
CA TYR A 144 15.05 -2.30 -1.45
C TYR A 144 15.59 -2.00 -2.85
N PHE A 145 16.34 -0.92 -2.97
CA PHE A 145 17.01 -0.55 -4.20
C PHE A 145 18.39 0.04 -3.89
N ASP A 146 19.24 0.04 -4.90
CA ASP A 146 20.51 0.74 -4.87
C ASP A 146 20.79 1.36 -6.26
N PHE A 147 22.05 1.72 -6.49
CA PHE A 147 22.52 2.31 -7.72
C PHE A 147 23.56 1.42 -8.44
N HIS A 148 23.57 0.10 -8.19
CA HIS A 148 24.60 -0.82 -8.71
C HIS A 148 24.58 -1.00 -10.24
N CYS A 149 23.41 -0.81 -10.86
CA CYS A 149 23.21 -0.93 -12.31
C CYS A 149 23.77 0.26 -13.09
N LEU A 150 24.20 1.33 -12.41
CA LEU A 150 24.89 2.44 -13.04
C LEU A 150 26.35 2.08 -13.31
N PRO A 151 26.92 2.52 -14.44
CA PRO A 151 28.34 2.29 -14.72
C PRO A 151 29.18 2.94 -13.62
N ALA A 152 30.31 2.32 -13.24
CA ALA A 152 31.16 2.75 -12.13
C ALA A 152 31.63 4.22 -12.19
N ASN A 153 31.58 4.82 -13.39
CA ASN A 153 31.95 6.21 -13.65
C ASN A 153 30.76 7.18 -13.48
N ALA A 154 29.51 6.70 -13.49
CA ALA A 154 28.29 7.46 -13.29
C ALA A 154 27.81 7.33 -11.83
N LYS A 155 28.69 7.63 -10.88
CA LYS A 155 28.29 7.72 -9.48
C LYS A 155 27.30 8.87 -9.35
N ILE A 156 26.07 8.56 -8.95
CA ILE A 156 25.13 9.59 -8.55
C ILE A 156 25.70 10.24 -7.30
N ARG A 157 26.08 11.50 -7.43
CA ARG A 157 26.55 12.33 -6.33
C ARG A 157 25.89 13.68 -6.46
N TYR A 158 25.57 14.23 -5.30
CA TYR A 158 25.16 15.61 -5.19
C TYR A 158 26.32 16.37 -4.56
N GLU A 159 26.89 17.33 -5.28
CA GLU A 159 27.85 18.28 -4.70
C GLU A 159 27.13 19.57 -4.26
N PRO A 160 27.57 20.22 -3.16
CA PRO A 160 26.96 21.48 -2.71
C PRO A 160 27.12 22.58 -3.78
N GLY A 161 26.04 22.83 -4.54
CA GLY A 161 26.04 23.78 -5.67
C GLY A 161 25.37 23.25 -6.93
N ASP A 162 25.17 21.93 -7.02
CA ASP A 162 24.46 21.29 -8.13
C ASP A 162 22.94 21.49 -8.01
N GLU A 163 22.26 21.42 -9.15
CA GLU A 163 20.79 21.31 -9.16
C GLU A 163 20.36 19.93 -8.65
N PRO A 164 19.23 19.83 -7.91
CA PRO A 164 18.74 18.54 -7.45
C PRO A 164 18.44 17.60 -8.61
N LEU A 165 18.96 16.36 -8.52
CA LEU A 165 18.76 15.37 -9.58
C LEU A 165 17.40 14.67 -9.39
N GLU A 166 16.45 14.99 -10.26
CA GLU A 166 15.09 14.42 -10.25
C GLU A 166 14.94 13.19 -11.14
N TRP A 167 15.76 13.07 -12.18
CA TRP A 167 15.67 11.98 -13.16
C TRP A 167 16.90 11.07 -13.08
N TYR A 168 16.71 9.85 -12.56
CA TYR A 168 17.80 8.89 -12.42
C TYR A 168 17.31 7.44 -12.51
N ALA A 169 18.25 6.51 -12.60
CA ALA A 169 17.96 5.08 -12.57
C ALA A 169 18.16 4.52 -11.15
N ILE A 170 17.21 3.71 -10.69
CA ILE A 170 17.34 2.87 -9.49
C ILE A 170 17.31 1.40 -9.88
N CYS A 171 18.01 0.59 -9.12
CA CYS A 171 18.22 -0.83 -9.39
C CYS A 171 17.65 -1.62 -8.21
N GLY A 172 16.78 -2.59 -8.46
CA GLY A 172 16.23 -3.43 -7.40
C GLY A 172 17.31 -4.32 -6.80
N THR A 173 17.24 -4.55 -5.48
CA THR A 173 18.13 -5.48 -4.78
C THR A 173 17.43 -6.83 -4.57
N PRO A 174 18.18 -7.94 -4.44
CA PRO A 174 17.58 -9.21 -4.08
C PRO A 174 17.04 -9.16 -2.63
N PHE A 175 15.89 -9.80 -2.39
CA PHE A 175 15.38 -9.99 -1.04
C PHE A 175 16.34 -10.89 -0.21
N GLU A 176 16.57 -10.53 1.06
CA GLU A 176 17.33 -11.37 2.00
C GLU A 176 16.67 -12.76 2.16
N ASN A 177 15.34 -12.80 2.23
CA ASN A 177 14.54 -14.03 2.32
C ASN A 177 13.35 -14.01 1.34
N ARG A 178 13.60 -14.36 0.07
CA ARG A 178 12.55 -14.41 -0.96
C ARG A 178 11.40 -15.37 -0.61
N ALA A 179 11.70 -16.46 0.11
CA ALA A 179 10.69 -17.45 0.47
C ALA A 179 9.67 -16.91 1.48
N GLU A 180 10.11 -16.08 2.42
CA GLU A 180 9.23 -15.40 3.39
C GLU A 180 8.29 -14.42 2.69
N TYR A 181 8.81 -13.63 1.74
CA TYR A 181 7.98 -12.74 0.92
C TYR A 181 6.92 -13.51 0.11
N ILE A 182 7.29 -14.64 -0.51
CA ILE A 182 6.35 -15.51 -1.24
C ILE A 182 5.30 -16.11 -0.30
N PHE A 183 5.66 -16.44 0.95
CA PHE A 183 4.75 -17.07 1.91
C PHE A 183 3.75 -16.09 2.52
N ILE A 184 4.13 -14.82 2.68
CA ILE A 184 3.26 -13.78 3.24
C ILE A 184 2.13 -13.39 2.27
N ILE A 185 2.39 -13.47 0.97
CA ILE A 185 1.43 -13.14 -0.10
C ILE A 185 0.57 -14.38 -0.40
#